data_AF-A0A2N4ULW0-F1
#
_entry.id   AF-A0A2N4ULW0-F1
#
_cell.length_a   1.000
_cell.length_b   1.000
_cell.length_c   1.000
_cell.angle_alpha   90.00
_cell.angle_beta   90.00
_cell.angle_gamma   90.00
#
_symmetry.space_group_name_H-M   'P 1'
#
loop_
_entity.id
_entity.type
_entity.pdbx_description
1 polymer ?
#
loop_
_entity_poly.entity_id
_entity_poly.type
_entity_poly.pdbx_seq_one_letter_code
_entity_poly.pdbx_strand_id
1 'polypeptide(L)'
;MENKLTKLEKITKQIEALQAKANAEKNREREKLRKEETRKKILIGAMVLDGMSKNQDYQSNILKNLDKYLTAERDRKLFNLTPTNKNDDEE
;
A
#
# COMPACT_ATOMS: atom_id res chain seq x y z
N MET A 1 -42.27 0.37 -34.10
CA MET A 1 -41.68 0.34 -32.74
C MET A 1 -40.38 -0.46 -32.69
N GLU A 2 -40.25 -1.57 -33.43
CA GLU A 2 -39.03 -2.40 -33.52
C GLU A 2 -37.72 -1.65 -33.78
N ASN A 3 -37.70 -0.68 -34.70
CA ASN A 3 -36.47 0.00 -35.11
C ASN A 3 -35.85 0.92 -34.02
N LYS A 4 -36.66 1.36 -33.04
CA LYS A 4 -36.16 2.13 -31.88
C LYS A 4 -35.55 1.20 -30.82
N LEU A 5 -36.10 -0.01 -30.68
CA LEU A 5 -35.61 -1.01 -29.73
C LEU A 5 -34.21 -1.51 -30.12
N THR A 6 -33.98 -1.77 -31.40
CA THR A 6 -32.66 -2.19 -31.92
C THR A 6 -31.59 -1.10 -31.81
N LYS A 7 -31.97 0.18 -31.94
CA LYS A 7 -31.07 1.31 -31.74
C LYS A 7 -30.69 1.45 -30.26
N LEU A 8 -31.66 1.28 -29.36
CA LEU A 8 -31.43 1.30 -27.91
C LEU A 8 -30.46 0.18 -27.50
N GLU A 9 -30.69 -1.05 -27.95
CA GLU A 9 -29.81 -2.20 -27.66
C GLU A 9 -28.37 -1.98 -28.15
N LYS A 10 -28.19 -1.39 -29.34
CA LYS A 10 -26.86 -1.04 -29.87
C LYS A 10 -26.16 -0.01 -29.00
N ILE A 11 -26.88 1.01 -28.53
CA ILE A 11 -26.32 2.04 -27.64
C ILE A 11 -25.96 1.42 -26.28
N THR A 12 -26.81 0.57 -25.71
CA THR A 12 -26.52 -0.11 -24.44
C THR A 12 -25.26 -0.94 -24.52
N LYS A 13 -25.11 -1.76 -25.58
CA LYS A 13 -23.89 -2.56 -25.81
C LYS A 13 -22.64 -1.69 -25.95
N GLN A 14 -22.75 -0.52 -26.59
CA GLN A 14 -21.64 0.43 -26.68
C GLN A 14 -21.27 1.02 -25.32
N ILE A 15 -22.25 1.39 -24.49
CA ILE A 15 -22.03 1.89 -23.12
C ILE A 15 -21.32 0.83 -22.28
N GLU A 16 -21.80 -0.41 -22.30
CA GLU A 16 -21.18 -1.52 -21.57
C GLU A 16 -19.73 -1.76 -22.01
N ALA A 17 -19.47 -1.74 -23.32
CA ALA A 17 -18.12 -1.89 -23.85
C ALA A 17 -17.18 -0.73 -23.42
N LEU A 18 -17.69 0.51 -23.40
CA LEU A 18 -16.93 1.68 -22.94
C LEU A 18 -16.68 1.63 -21.43
N GLN A 19 -17.67 1.22 -20.64
CA GLN A 19 -17.53 1.03 -19.20
C GLN A 19 -16.51 -0.06 -18.87
N ALA A 20 -16.54 -1.18 -19.60
CA ALA A 20 -15.56 -2.25 -19.43
C ALA A 20 -14.13 -1.75 -19.73
N LYS A 21 -13.94 -0.95 -20.79
CA LYS A 21 -12.66 -0.31 -21.11
C LYS A 21 -12.21 0.67 -20.01
N ALA A 22 -13.09 1.53 -19.53
CA ALA A 22 -12.78 2.48 -18.47
C ALA A 22 -12.37 1.75 -17.17
N ASN A 23 -13.07 0.68 -16.80
CA ASN A 23 -12.72 -0.14 -15.64
C ASN A 23 -11.36 -0.85 -15.82
N ALA A 24 -11.06 -1.33 -17.03
CA ALA A 24 -9.77 -1.94 -17.34
C ALA A 24 -8.62 -0.94 -17.19
N GLU A 25 -8.76 0.28 -17.71
CA GLU A 25 -7.74 1.33 -17.54
C GLU A 25 -7.58 1.73 -16.07
N LYS A 26 -8.68 1.92 -15.33
CA LYS A 26 -8.62 2.20 -13.89
C LYS A 26 -7.91 1.08 -13.11
N ASN A 27 -8.10 -0.18 -13.50
CA ASN A 27 -7.39 -1.31 -12.92
C ASN A 27 -5.89 -1.26 -13.24
N ARG A 28 -5.52 -0.95 -14.48
CA ARG A 28 -4.12 -0.81 -14.90
C ARG A 28 -3.40 0.30 -14.15
N GLU A 29 -4.03 1.46 -14.00
CA GLU A 29 -3.48 2.59 -13.23
C GLU A 29 -3.30 2.24 -11.76
N ARG A 30 -4.31 1.63 -11.12
CA ARG A 30 -4.20 1.17 -9.73
C ARG A 30 -3.07 0.16 -9.56
N GLU A 31 -2.92 -0.76 -10.50
CA GLU A 31 -1.83 -1.74 -10.45
C GLU A 31 -0.46 -1.07 -10.60
N LYS A 32 -0.33 -0.11 -11.51
CA LYS A 32 0.89 0.68 -11.67
C LYS A 32 1.24 1.44 -10.38
N LEU A 33 0.25 2.12 -9.79
CA LEU A 33 0.43 2.86 -8.53
C LEU A 33 0.85 1.93 -7.38
N ARG A 34 0.22 0.75 -7.24
CA ARG A 34 0.63 -0.24 -6.23
C ARG A 34 2.08 -0.69 -6.42
N LYS A 35 2.49 -0.98 -7.67
CA LYS A 35 3.87 -1.36 -7.98
C LYS A 35 4.86 -0.24 -7.64
N GLU A 36 4.53 0.99 -7.98
CA GLU A 36 5.36 2.16 -7.66
C GLU A 36 5.45 2.40 -6.15
N GLU A 37 4.35 2.29 -5.41
CA GLU A 37 4.35 2.39 -3.94
C GLU A 37 5.17 1.29 -3.29
N THR A 38 5.02 0.04 -3.72
CA THR A 38 5.85 -1.07 -3.24
C THR A 38 7.31 -0.81 -3.54
N ARG A 39 7.65 -0.32 -4.74
CA ARG A 39 9.03 0.01 -5.11
C ARG A 39 9.60 1.13 -4.22
N LYS A 40 8.82 2.19 -3.95
CA LYS A 40 9.22 3.27 -3.03
C LYS A 40 9.51 2.74 -1.63
N LYS A 41 8.64 1.91 -1.07
CA LYS A 41 8.82 1.29 0.26
C LYS A 41 10.11 0.46 0.33
N ILE A 42 10.38 -0.34 -0.71
CA ILE A 42 11.61 -1.15 -0.79
C ILE A 42 12.86 -0.25 -0.84
N LEU A 43 12.85 0.80 -1.67
CA LEU A 43 14.00 1.70 -1.82
C LEU A 43 14.29 2.47 -0.53
N ILE A 44 13.25 2.99 0.12
CA ILE A 44 13.40 3.65 1.43
C ILE A 44 13.94 2.67 2.46
N GLY A 45 13.39 1.45 2.52
CA GLY A 45 13.89 0.40 3.42
C GLY A 45 15.37 0.07 3.19
N ALA A 46 15.78 -0.10 1.91
CA ALA A 46 17.17 -0.36 1.56
C ALA A 46 18.11 0.78 1.98
N MET A 47 17.70 2.04 1.77
CA MET A 47 18.47 3.21 2.20
C MET A 47 18.63 3.25 3.72
N VAL A 48 17.55 3.01 4.47
CA VAL A 48 17.60 3.03 5.93
C VAL A 48 18.52 1.92 6.45
N LEU A 49 18.40 0.70 5.91
CA LEU A 49 19.26 -0.43 6.29
C LEU A 49 20.75 -0.15 6.01
N ASP A 50 21.07 0.44 4.85
CA ASP A 50 22.43 0.86 4.52
C ASP A 50 22.96 1.91 5.52
N GLY A 51 22.12 2.91 5.86
CA GLY A 51 22.45 3.92 6.88
C GLY A 51 22.68 3.32 8.26
N MET A 52 21.84 2.36 8.69
CA MET A 52 21.98 1.65 9.96
C MET A 52 23.31 0.87 10.02
N SER A 53 23.72 0.26 8.90
CA SER A 53 24.98 -0.51 8.84
C SER A 53 26.23 0.35 9.01
N LYS A 54 26.14 1.65 8.67
CA LYS A 54 27.26 2.60 8.67
C LYS A 54 27.34 3.44 9.95
N ASN A 55 26.22 3.60 10.66
CA ASN A 55 26.13 4.47 11.83
C ASN A 55 25.24 3.86 12.93
N GLN A 56 25.88 3.52 14.05
CA GLN A 56 25.24 2.89 15.20
C GLN A 56 24.27 3.81 15.95
N ASP A 57 24.53 5.12 15.99
CA ASP A 57 23.60 6.10 16.60
C ASP A 57 22.34 6.23 15.76
N TYR A 58 22.50 6.27 14.43
CA TYR A 58 21.37 6.27 13.50
C TYR A 58 20.54 5.00 13.64
N GLN A 59 21.19 3.83 13.69
CA GLN A 59 20.53 2.55 13.96
C GLN A 59 19.72 2.58 15.26
N SER A 60 20.31 3.06 16.34
CA SER A 60 19.65 3.13 17.64
C SER A 60 18.42 4.06 17.61
N ASN A 61 18.51 5.20 16.94
CA ASN A 61 17.37 6.11 16.76
C ASN A 61 16.24 5.48 15.93
N ILE A 62 16.57 4.78 14.84
CA ILE A 62 15.57 4.09 14.01
C ILE A 62 14.87 2.99 14.81
N LEU A 63 15.60 2.17 15.57
CA LEU A 63 15.02 1.13 16.41
C LEU A 63 14.09 1.70 17.49
N LYS A 64 14.47 2.81 18.14
CA LYS A 64 13.59 3.52 19.09
C LYS A 64 12.32 4.06 18.43
N ASN A 65 12.41 4.55 17.20
CA ASN A 65 11.23 5.00 16.46
C ASN A 65 10.33 3.82 16.04
N LEU A 66 10.92 2.70 15.62
CA LEU A 66 10.18 1.47 15.32
C LEU A 66 9.48 0.92 16.56
N ASP A 67 10.11 1.02 17.72
CA ASP A 67 9.52 0.65 19.02
C ASP A 67 8.26 1.45 19.36
N LYS A 68 8.19 2.73 18.98
CA LYS A 68 6.99 3.55 19.17
C LYS A 68 5.94 3.36 18.07
N TYR A 69 6.38 3.03 16.86
CA TYR A 69 5.52 2.94 15.69
C TYR A 69 4.82 1.58 15.55
N LEU A 70 5.52 0.49 15.85
CA LEU A 70 5.00 -0.86 15.67
C LEU A 70 4.14 -1.28 16.86
N THR A 71 2.87 -1.56 16.60
CA THR A 71 1.90 -2.03 17.62
C THR A 71 1.66 -3.54 17.55
N ALA A 72 1.85 -4.16 16.38
CA ALA A 72 1.61 -5.57 16.20
C ALA A 72 2.81 -6.40 16.69
N GLU A 73 2.57 -7.32 17.63
CA GLU A 73 3.64 -8.19 18.18
C GLU A 73 4.42 -8.94 17.10
N ARG A 74 3.75 -9.38 16.03
CA ARG A 74 4.40 -10.08 14.91
C ARG A 74 5.48 -9.23 14.23
N ASP A 75 5.23 -7.93 14.08
CA ASP A 75 6.13 -7.03 13.38
C ASP A 75 7.24 -6.59 14.32
N ARG A 76 6.91 -6.35 15.60
CA ARG A 76 7.89 -6.06 16.67
C ARG A 76 8.92 -7.17 16.84
N LYS A 77 8.49 -8.45 16.74
CA LYS A 77 9.37 -9.63 16.78
C LYS A 77 10.42 -9.64 15.68
N LEU A 78 10.14 -9.06 14.50
CA LEU A 78 11.13 -8.96 13.41
C LEU A 78 12.34 -8.08 13.78
N PHE A 79 12.17 -7.19 14.75
CA PHE A 79 13.20 -6.25 15.22
C PHE A 79 13.67 -6.56 16.65
N ASN A 80 13.33 -7.74 17.19
CA ASN A 80 13.62 -8.13 18.58
C ASN A 80 13.10 -7.13 19.64
N LEU A 81 11.99 -6.45 19.33
CA LEU A 81 11.35 -5.51 20.26
C LEU A 81 10.41 -6.26 21.21
N THR A 82 10.35 -5.82 22.47
CA THR A 82 9.45 -6.39 23.48
C THR A 82 7.98 -6.15 23.10
N PRO A 83 7.03 -7.02 23.46
CA PRO A 83 5.61 -6.74 23.24
C PRO A 83 5.20 -5.43 23.93
N THR A 84 4.44 -4.57 23.25
CA THR A 84 3.80 -3.42 23.90
C THR A 84 2.72 -3.96 24.83
N ASN A 85 2.94 -3.92 26.13
CA ASN A 85 1.87 -4.18 27.08
C ASN A 85 0.89 -3.01 26.97
N LYS A 86 -0.35 -3.25 26.52
CA LYS A 86 -1.37 -2.21 26.33
C LYS A 86 -1.94 -1.70 27.67
N ASN A 87 -1.10 -1.46 28.67
CA ASN A 87 -1.48 -0.95 29.98
C ASN A 87 -0.80 0.40 30.32
N ASP A 88 0.03 0.94 29.42
CA ASP A 88 0.84 2.15 29.70
C ASP A 88 0.30 3.42 28.99
N ASP A 89 -0.91 3.37 28.42
CA ASP A 89 -1.56 4.52 27.76
C ASP A 89 -2.65 5.20 28.63
N GLU A 90 -2.68 4.93 29.95
CA GLU A 90 -3.46 5.72 30.92
C GLU A 90 -2.52 6.54 31.83
N GLU A 91 -2.02 7.67 31.31
CA GLU A 91 -1.61 8.84 32.13
C GLU A 91 -1.77 10.16 31.35
#